data_AF-A0A191VAD7-F1
#
_entry.id   AF-A0A191VAD7-F1
#
_cell.length_a   1.000
_cell.length_b   1.000
_cell.length_c   1.000
_cell.angle_alpha   90.00
_cell.angle_beta   90.00
_cell.angle_gamma   90.00
#
_symmetry.space_group_name_H-M   'P 1'
#
loop_
_entity.id
_entity.type
_entity.pdbx_description
1 polymer ?
#
loop_
_entity_poly.entity_id
_entity_poly.type
_entity_poly.pdbx_seq_one_letter_code
_entity_poly.pdbx_strand_id
1 'polypeptide(L)'
;MRSSSDTASRLTAVDEPSIAAHARTHFTSYCHLVGTCMMGEDDAAVVDSQLRVRGLAGLRVADASVIPSIPSGNTNATVYAIAERAAELLRGA
;
A
#
# COMPACT_ATOMS: atom_id res chain seq x y z
N MET A 1 9.98 -21.38 8.22
CA MET A 1 9.66 -22.68 8.83
C MET A 1 8.71 -22.43 10.00
N ARG A 2 7.39 -22.45 9.76
CA ARG A 2 6.38 -22.52 10.83
C ARG A 2 6.18 -24.00 11.14
N SER A 3 6.14 -24.37 12.42
CA SER A 3 5.94 -25.75 12.88
C SER A 3 4.65 -26.33 12.32
N SER A 4 4.72 -27.54 11.75
CA SER A 4 3.61 -28.30 11.15
C SER A 4 2.57 -28.83 12.17
N SER A 5 2.45 -28.22 13.34
CA SER A 5 1.64 -28.71 14.46
C SER A 5 0.43 -27.83 14.80
N ASP A 6 0.19 -26.73 14.09
CA ASP A 6 -1.00 -25.90 14.31
C ASP A 6 -2.11 -26.35 13.36
N THR A 7 -2.82 -27.39 13.78
CA THR A 7 -3.95 -27.97 13.07
C THR A 7 -4.98 -26.88 12.81
N ALA A 8 -5.15 -26.55 11.52
CA ALA A 8 -6.13 -25.62 10.99
C ALA A 8 -7.40 -25.53 11.85
N SER A 9 -7.68 -24.33 12.35
CA SER A 9 -9.02 -23.89 12.76
C SER A 9 -9.94 -24.03 11.53
N ARG A 10 -10.43 -25.25 11.29
CA ARG A 10 -11.43 -25.53 10.26
C ARG A 10 -12.67 -24.74 10.62
N LEU A 11 -13.22 -24.02 9.64
CA LEU A 11 -14.51 -23.38 9.78
C LEU A 11 -15.53 -24.46 10.17
N THR A 12 -16.08 -24.38 11.38
CA THR A 12 -16.95 -25.42 11.96
C THR A 12 -18.39 -25.32 11.46
N ALA A 13 -18.79 -24.17 10.91
CA ALA A 13 -20.07 -23.92 10.26
C ALA A 13 -19.92 -22.83 9.18
N VAL A 14 -20.64 -22.96 8.06
CA VAL A 14 -20.68 -21.95 6.98
C VAL A 14 -21.87 -21.02 7.22
N ASP A 15 -21.75 -20.18 8.24
CA ASP A 15 -22.68 -19.10 8.56
C ASP A 15 -21.94 -17.77 8.73
N GLU A 16 -22.68 -16.66 8.66
CA GLU A 16 -22.09 -15.30 8.71
C GLU A 16 -21.27 -15.05 9.99
N PRO A 17 -21.75 -15.39 11.21
CA PRO A 17 -20.94 -15.25 12.42
C PRO A 17 -19.62 -16.03 12.39
N SER A 18 -19.66 -17.28 11.91
CA SER A 18 -18.50 -18.16 11.83
C SER A 18 -17.49 -17.69 10.79
N ILE A 19 -17.96 -17.24 9.62
CA ILE A 19 -17.11 -16.65 8.58
C ILE A 19 -16.43 -15.38 9.10
N ALA A 20 -17.17 -14.49 9.78
CA ALA A 20 -16.61 -13.27 10.35
C ALA A 20 -15.59 -13.54 11.46
N ALA A 21 -15.82 -14.56 12.30
CA ALA A 21 -14.87 -14.98 13.33
C ALA A 21 -13.58 -15.56 12.72
N HIS A 22 -13.70 -16.36 11.66
CA HIS A 22 -12.55 -16.88 10.93
C HIS A 22 -11.73 -15.76 10.29
N ALA A 23 -12.39 -14.80 9.62
CA ALA A 23 -11.76 -13.63 9.03
C ALA A 23 -10.94 -12.82 10.05
N ARG A 24 -11.51 -12.53 11.23
CA ARG A 24 -10.81 -11.77 12.29
C ARG A 24 -9.55 -12.46 12.82
N THR A 25 -9.56 -13.79 12.89
CA THR A 25 -8.44 -14.57 13.44
C THR A 25 -7.34 -14.82 12.42
N HIS A 26 -7.70 -15.00 11.15
CA HIS A 26 -6.78 -15.51 10.12
C HIS A 26 -6.37 -14.49 9.06
N PHE A 27 -7.10 -13.39 8.89
CA PHE A 27 -6.67 -12.38 7.93
C PHE A 27 -5.38 -11.70 8.37
N THR A 28 -4.45 -11.64 7.43
CA THR A 28 -3.18 -10.95 7.55
C THR A 28 -3.03 -10.02 6.35
N SER A 29 -2.15 -9.03 6.48
CA SER A 29 -1.79 -8.19 5.34
C SER A 29 -1.16 -9.04 4.23
N TYR A 30 -1.54 -8.76 2.99
CA TYR A 30 -0.84 -9.23 1.80
C TYR A 30 0.32 -8.29 1.41
N CYS A 31 0.83 -7.52 2.38
CA CYS A 31 2.00 -6.65 2.28
C CYS A 31 1.95 -5.57 1.18
N HIS A 32 0.76 -5.21 0.69
CA HIS A 32 0.55 -4.11 -0.25
C HIS A 32 0.31 -2.78 0.48
N LEU A 33 1.29 -2.35 1.29
CA LEU A 33 1.21 -1.12 2.07
C LEU A 33 1.43 0.11 1.16
N VAL A 34 0.52 1.09 1.24
CA VAL A 34 0.54 2.33 0.44
C VAL A 34 -0.06 3.50 1.24
N GLY A 35 0.05 4.72 0.71
CA GLY A 35 -0.81 5.85 1.08
C GLY A 35 -0.38 6.70 2.28
N THR A 36 0.69 6.36 2.99
CA THR A 36 1.13 7.15 4.16
C THR A 36 1.68 8.53 3.81
N CYS A 37 2.05 8.76 2.54
CA CYS A 37 2.47 10.04 1.98
C CYS A 37 1.66 10.35 0.72
N MET A 38 0.35 10.09 0.74
CA MET A 38 -0.48 10.08 -0.47
C MET A 38 -0.33 11.33 -1.33
N MET A 39 -0.22 11.09 -2.63
CA MET A 39 -0.23 12.11 -3.67
C MET A 39 -1.66 12.65 -3.85
N GLY A 40 -1.81 13.97 -3.97
CA GLY A 40 -3.13 14.55 -4.21
C GLY A 40 -3.15 16.07 -4.25
N GLU A 41 -4.32 16.61 -4.54
CA GLU A 41 -4.59 18.04 -4.58
C GLU A 41 -5.30 18.54 -3.32
N ASP A 42 -5.99 17.67 -2.60
CA ASP A 42 -6.68 17.98 -1.35
C ASP A 42 -5.73 18.33 -0.18
N ASP A 43 -6.32 18.79 0.93
CA ASP A 43 -5.58 19.21 2.13
C ASP A 43 -4.95 18.04 2.90
N ALA A 44 -5.40 16.80 2.65
CA ALA A 44 -4.83 15.61 3.27
C ALA A 44 -3.60 15.07 2.52
N ALA A 45 -3.35 15.53 1.30
CA ALA A 45 -2.21 15.13 0.49
C ALA A 45 -0.88 15.56 1.13
N VAL A 46 0.10 14.66 1.07
CA VAL A 46 1.47 14.91 1.55
C VAL A 46 2.39 15.35 0.41
N VAL A 47 2.20 14.79 -0.78
CA VAL A 47 2.94 15.16 -1.99
C VAL A 47 2.02 15.63 -3.11
N ASP A 48 2.54 16.48 -3.99
CA ASP A 48 1.84 16.87 -5.22
C ASP A 48 2.06 15.89 -6.39
N SER A 49 1.46 16.17 -7.55
CA SER A 49 1.60 15.36 -8.77
C SER A 49 3.02 15.31 -9.36
N GLN A 50 3.94 16.09 -8.81
CA GLN A 50 5.37 16.13 -9.14
C GLN A 50 6.21 15.45 -8.03
N LEU A 51 5.55 14.72 -7.13
CA LEU A 51 6.12 14.00 -6.00
C LEU A 51 6.82 14.90 -4.96
N ARG A 52 6.59 16.22 -5.01
CA ARG A 52 7.20 17.18 -4.08
C ARG A 52 6.43 17.17 -2.78
N VAL A 53 7.15 17.13 -1.66
CA VAL A 53 6.54 17.24 -0.33
C VAL A 53 5.97 18.64 -0.16
N ARG A 54 4.68 18.73 0.14
CA ARG A 54 3.98 20.00 0.32
C ARG A 54 4.55 20.73 1.54
N GLY A 55 4.89 22.01 1.37
CA GLY A 55 5.48 22.84 2.43
C GLY A 55 6.99 22.70 2.63
N LEU A 56 7.68 21.82 1.89
CA LEU A 56 9.13 21.65 1.96
C LEU A 56 9.78 21.78 0.58
N ALA A 57 10.83 22.59 0.49
CA ALA A 57 11.60 22.74 -0.74
C ALA A 57 12.64 21.62 -0.89
N GLY A 58 12.87 21.18 -2.14
CA GLY A 58 13.96 20.25 -2.47
C GLY A 58 13.75 18.80 -2.02
N LEU A 59 12.58 18.44 -1.47
CA LEU A 59 12.27 17.09 -1.01
C LEU A 59 11.18 16.43 -1.85
N ARG A 60 11.39 15.17 -2.21
CA ARG A 60 10.41 14.31 -2.89
C ARG A 60 10.31 12.95 -2.21
N VAL A 61 9.16 12.31 -2.36
CA VAL A 61 8.92 10.91 -1.95
C VAL A 61 8.57 10.10 -3.19
N ALA A 62 9.25 8.97 -3.40
CA ALA A 62 9.11 8.16 -4.61
C ALA A 62 9.09 6.66 -4.26
N ASP A 63 8.08 6.26 -3.50
CA ASP A 63 7.84 4.86 -3.13
C ASP A 63 6.32 4.58 -3.04
N ALA A 64 5.94 3.42 -2.50
CA ALA A 64 4.54 3.03 -2.39
C ALA A 64 3.68 3.98 -1.52
N SER A 65 4.29 4.76 -0.63
CA SER A 65 3.56 5.66 0.27
C SER A 65 2.80 6.77 -0.46
N VAL A 66 3.22 7.12 -1.69
CA VAL A 66 2.55 8.17 -2.48
C VAL A 66 1.32 7.67 -3.23
N ILE A 67 1.13 6.35 -3.32
CA ILE A 67 -0.01 5.75 -4.01
C ILE A 67 -1.28 6.01 -3.16
N PRO A 68 -2.29 6.75 -3.67
CA PRO A 68 -3.44 7.17 -2.87
C PRO A 68 -4.38 6.03 -2.48
N SER A 69 -4.44 4.98 -3.30
CA SER A 69 -5.29 3.80 -3.08
C SER A 69 -4.61 2.54 -3.60
N ILE A 70 -4.77 1.42 -2.88
CA ILE A 70 -4.18 0.14 -3.28
C ILE A 70 -4.66 -0.23 -4.70
N PRO A 71 -3.74 -0.44 -5.67
CA PRO A 71 -4.12 -0.87 -7.01
C PRO A 71 -4.67 -2.30 -6.98
N SER A 72 -5.47 -2.69 -7.98
CA SER A 72 -6.05 -4.04 -8.07
C SER A 72 -5.02 -5.15 -8.31
N GLY A 73 -3.75 -4.81 -8.51
CA GLY A 73 -2.64 -5.74 -8.72
C GLY A 73 -1.53 -5.58 -7.67
N ASN A 74 -0.46 -6.34 -7.83
CA ASN A 74 0.70 -6.23 -6.96
C ASN A 74 1.34 -4.84 -7.08
N THR A 75 1.64 -4.23 -5.93
CA THR A 75 2.15 -2.84 -5.86
C THR A 75 3.52 -2.65 -6.48
N ASN A 76 4.30 -3.72 -6.68
CA ASN A 76 5.66 -3.63 -7.21
C ASN A 76 5.74 -2.91 -8.57
N ALA A 77 4.86 -3.27 -9.51
CA ALA A 77 4.83 -2.63 -10.82
C ALA A 77 4.50 -1.13 -10.73
N THR A 78 3.59 -0.76 -9.83
CA THR A 78 3.23 0.63 -9.57
C THR A 78 4.40 1.41 -8.95
N VAL A 79 5.14 0.79 -8.02
CA VAL A 79 6.33 1.41 -7.42
C VAL A 79 7.42 1.65 -8.46
N TYR A 80 7.67 0.70 -9.38
CA TYR A 80 8.61 0.94 -10.49
C TYR A 80 8.18 2.11 -11.37
N ALA A 81 6.89 2.19 -11.74
CA ALA A 81 6.39 3.31 -12.54
C ALA A 81 6.57 4.68 -11.84
N ILE A 82 6.37 4.73 -10.51
CA ILE A 82 6.62 5.93 -9.70
C ILE A 82 8.11 6.28 -9.68
N ALA A 83 8.99 5.28 -9.50
CA ALA A 83 10.43 5.50 -9.47
C ALA A 83 10.95 6.01 -10.82
N GLU A 84 10.48 5.45 -11.94
CA GLU A 84 10.81 5.93 -13.29
C GLU A 84 10.34 7.39 -13.47
N ARG A 85 9.10 7.69 -13.06
CA ARG A 85 8.59 9.07 -13.12
C ARG A 85 9.40 10.04 -12.26
N ALA A 86 9.80 9.62 -11.06
CA ALA A 86 10.66 10.42 -10.20
C ALA A 86 12.02 10.69 -10.84
N ALA A 87 12.62 9.69 -11.50
CA ALA A 87 13.88 9.83 -12.21
C ALA A 87 13.79 10.86 -13.35
N GLU A 88 12.71 10.84 -14.14
CA GLU A 88 12.43 11.85 -15.17
C GLU A 88 12.35 13.26 -14.58
N LEU A 89 11.55 13.44 -13.51
CA LEU A 89 11.36 14.73 -12.83
C LEU A 89 12.66 15.28 -12.23
N LEU A 90 13.54 14.39 -11.72
CA LEU A 90 14.83 14.77 -11.16
C LEU A 90 15.85 15.14 -12.23
N ARG A 91 15.80 14.51 -13.41
CA ARG A 91 16.67 14.83 -14.55
C ARG A 91 16.33 16.17 -15.21
N GLY A 92 15.23 16.82 -14.81
CA GLY A 92 14.78 18.08 -15.38
C GLY A 92 14.29 17.95 -16.82
N ALA A 93 13.78 16.77 -17.17
CA ALA A 93 13.13 16.53 -18.47
C ALA A 93 11.90 17.43 -18.66
#